data_AF-K5X7J5-F1
#
_entry.id   AF-K5X7J5-F1
#
_cell.length_a   1.000
_cell.length_b   1.000
_cell.length_c   1.000
_cell.angle_alpha   90.00
_cell.angle_beta   90.00
_cell.angle_gamma   90.00
#
_symmetry.space_group_name_H-M   'P 1'
#
loop_
_entity.id
_entity.type
_entity.pdbx_description
1 polymer ?
#
loop_
_entity_poly.entity_id
_entity_poly.type
_entity_poly.pdbx_seq_one_letter_code
_entity_poly.pdbx_strand_id
1 'polypeptide(L)'
;TIYAIAMDILPIQASAVPCERVFSSGKITVTDRRNKIGGELMEALQILKFRFKQGHSLSFTHGLDIGEELKDLESRAEESPEEISSYLASLK
;
A
#
# COMPACT_ATOMS: atom_id res chain seq x y z
N THR A 1 -27.50 -15.65 9.31
CA THR A 1 -27.49 -16.08 10.73
C THR A 1 -27.30 -14.86 11.61
N ILE A 2 -27.72 -14.91 12.89
CA ILE A 2 -27.58 -13.79 13.85
C ILE A 2 -26.12 -13.30 13.94
N TYR A 3 -25.15 -14.21 13.77
CA TYR A 3 -23.73 -13.89 13.75
C TYR A 3 -23.34 -12.84 12.69
N ALA A 4 -23.83 -12.99 11.45
CA ALA A 4 -23.52 -12.03 10.38
C ALA A 4 -24.07 -10.63 10.71
N ILE A 5 -25.31 -10.59 11.23
CA ILE A 5 -25.96 -9.35 11.64
C ILE A 5 -25.19 -8.67 12.78
N ALA A 6 -24.71 -9.44 13.76
CA ALA A 6 -23.91 -8.90 14.86
C ALA A 6 -22.58 -8.32 14.38
N MET A 7 -21.92 -8.96 13.41
CA MET A 7 -20.67 -8.46 12.83
C MET A 7 -20.85 -7.16 12.05
N ASP A 8 -22.01 -6.94 11.44
CA ASP A 8 -22.28 -5.70 10.69
C ASP A 8 -22.70 -4.56 11.63
N ILE A 9 -23.51 -4.84 12.66
CA ILE A 9 -24.13 -3.80 13.50
C ILE A 9 -23.22 -3.35 14.64
N LEU A 10 -22.54 -4.28 15.33
CA LEU A 10 -21.75 -3.94 16.52
C LEU A 10 -20.57 -2.98 16.25
N PRO A 11 -19.89 -3.02 15.08
CA PRO A 11 -18.82 -2.07 14.77
C PRO A 11 -19.31 -0.67 14.39
N ILE A 12 -20.61 -0.49 14.11
CA ILE A 12 -21.16 0.82 13.73
C ILE A 12 -21.00 1.76 14.93
N GLN A 13 -20.22 2.81 14.72
CA GLN A 13 -20.02 3.80 15.76
C GLN A 13 -21.28 4.65 15.91
N ALA A 14 -21.80 4.73 17.13
CA ALA A 14 -22.95 5.58 17.46
C ALA A 14 -22.59 7.08 17.51
N SER A 15 -21.30 7.43 17.45
CA SER A 15 -20.79 8.79 17.62
C SER A 15 -19.84 9.19 16.49
N ALA A 16 -19.81 10.50 16.20
CA ALA A 16 -18.90 11.12 15.24
C ALA A 16 -17.47 11.36 15.79
N VAL A 17 -17.19 10.98 17.04
CA VAL A 17 -15.87 11.12 17.70
C VAL A 17 -14.67 10.60 16.86
N PRO A 18 -14.76 9.52 16.07
CA PRO A 18 -13.64 9.08 15.20
C PRO A 18 -13.35 10.10 14.11
N CYS A 19 -14.41 10.59 13.46
CA CYS A 19 -14.31 11.57 12.39
C CYS A 19 -13.69 12.86 12.95
N GLU A 20 -14.17 13.33 14.09
CA GLU A 20 -13.61 14.50 14.79
C GLU A 20 -12.13 14.31 15.15
N ARG A 21 -11.75 13.13 15.64
CA ARG A 21 -10.35 12.81 15.96
C ARG A 21 -9.48 12.83 14.69
N VAL A 22 -9.97 12.27 13.59
CA VAL A 22 -9.27 12.29 12.29
C VAL A 22 -9.06 13.73 11.81
N PHE A 23 -10.11 14.56 11.81
CA PHE A 23 -10.05 15.97 11.40
C PHE A 23 -9.15 16.80 12.31
N SER A 24 -9.27 16.64 13.64
CA SER A 24 -8.40 17.31 14.61
C SER A 24 -6.93 16.94 14.39
N SER A 25 -6.64 15.66 14.11
CA SER A 25 -5.28 15.20 13.86
C SER A 25 -4.69 15.66 12.52
N GLY A 26 -5.53 16.12 11.59
CA GLY A 26 -5.15 16.65 10.29
C GLY A 26 -5.13 18.18 10.21
N LYS A 27 -5.59 18.89 11.26
CA LYS A 27 -5.75 20.36 11.28
C LYS A 27 -4.52 21.12 10.80
N ILE A 28 -3.32 20.71 11.23
CA ILE A 28 -2.07 21.39 10.84
C ILE A 28 -1.81 21.26 9.34
N THR A 29 -2.00 20.05 8.81
CA THR A 29 -1.66 19.72 7.42
C THR A 29 -2.72 20.23 6.45
N VAL A 30 -3.99 20.29 6.86
CA VAL A 30 -5.13 20.70 6.04
C VAL A 30 -5.36 22.22 6.10
N THR A 31 -5.30 22.83 7.29
CA THR A 31 -5.74 24.21 7.50
C THR A 31 -4.58 25.15 7.86
N ASP A 32 -3.78 24.81 8.87
CA ASP A 32 -2.83 25.77 9.45
C ASP A 32 -1.65 26.09 8.51
N ARG A 33 -1.22 25.12 7.69
CA ARG A 33 -0.14 25.33 6.70
C ARG A 33 -0.63 25.82 5.34
N ARG A 34 -1.95 26.06 5.15
CA ARG A 34 -2.57 26.39 3.84
C ARG A 34 -2.13 25.45 2.71
N ASN A 35 -1.81 24.20 3.03
CA ASN A 35 -1.57 23.21 2.00
C ASN A 35 -2.94 22.96 1.36
N LYS A 36 -3.10 23.28 0.08
CA LYS A 36 -4.35 23.05 -0.68
C LYS A 36 -4.53 21.55 -0.95
N ILE A 37 -4.55 20.75 0.11
CA ILE A 37 -4.72 19.30 0.05
C ILE A 37 -6.22 19.06 -0.10
N GLY A 38 -6.60 18.39 -1.20
CA GLY A 38 -7.98 17.98 -1.43
C GLY A 38 -8.44 16.92 -0.42
N GLY A 39 -9.76 16.73 -0.32
CA GLY A 39 -10.37 15.77 0.61
C GLY A 39 -9.87 14.33 0.41
N GLU A 40 -9.79 13.87 -0.84
CA GLU A 40 -9.34 12.52 -1.19
C GLU A 40 -7.90 12.25 -0.73
N LEU A 41 -6.99 13.21 -0.94
CA LEU A 41 -5.61 13.08 -0.52
C LEU A 41 -5.49 13.11 1.02
N MET A 42 -6.29 13.94 1.69
CA MET A 42 -6.34 13.97 3.15
C MET A 42 -6.79 12.61 3.71
N GLU A 43 -7.85 12.02 3.14
CA GLU A 43 -8.37 10.71 3.53
C GLU A 43 -7.30 9.62 3.37
N ALA A 44 -6.68 9.53 2.19
CA ALA A 44 -5.62 8.57 1.91
C ALA A 44 -4.46 8.68 2.92
N LEU A 45 -4.06 9.91 3.26
CA LEU A 45 -2.99 10.16 4.25
C LEU A 45 -3.39 9.74 5.66
N GLN A 46 -4.65 9.92 6.07
CA GLN A 46 -5.11 9.49 7.40
C GLN A 46 -5.22 7.96 7.50
N ILE A 47 -5.68 7.29 6.44
CA ILE A 47 -5.66 5.83 6.34
C ILE A 47 -4.22 5.33 6.46
N LEU A 48 -3.29 5.92 5.72
CA LEU A 48 -1.88 5.56 5.74
C LEU A 48 -1.25 5.72 7.14
N LYS A 49 -1.49 6.87 7.76
CA LYS A 49 -1.06 7.16 9.13
C LYS A 49 -1.61 6.14 10.14
N PHE A 50 -2.85 5.71 9.98
CA PHE A 50 -3.47 4.73 10.87
C PHE A 50 -2.91 3.31 10.65
N ARG A 51 -2.62 2.92 9.40
CA ARG A 51 -1.93 1.65 9.08
C ARG A 51 -0.57 1.57 9.76
N PHE A 52 0.23 2.63 9.66
CA PHE A 52 1.53 2.70 10.34
C PHE A 52 1.41 2.60 11.87
N LYS A 53 0.42 3.26 12.46
CA LYS A 53 0.17 3.16 13.92
C LYS A 53 -0.18 1.75 14.39
N GLN A 54 -0.76 0.92 13.52
CA GLN A 54 -1.07 -0.48 13.81
C GLN A 54 0.12 -1.42 13.57
N GLY A 55 1.34 -0.89 13.41
CA GLY A 55 2.54 -1.69 13.17
C GLY A 55 2.63 -2.29 11.77
N HIS A 56 1.77 -1.86 10.84
CA HIS A 56 1.88 -2.27 9.44
C HIS A 56 2.95 -1.39 8.78
N SER A 57 4.14 -1.95 8.56
CA SER A 57 5.20 -1.28 7.82
C SER A 57 4.88 -1.28 6.33
N LEU A 58 5.01 -0.14 5.66
CA LEU A 58 5.03 -0.11 4.20
C LEU A 58 6.42 -0.54 3.74
N SER A 59 6.51 -1.67 3.06
CA SER A 59 7.70 -2.04 2.32
C SER A 59 7.51 -1.66 0.86
N PHE A 60 8.17 -0.57 0.45
CA PHE A 60 8.22 -0.16 -0.95
C PHE A 60 9.15 -1.05 -1.79
N THR A 61 9.89 -1.94 -1.12
CA THR A 61 10.82 -2.90 -1.73
C THR A 61 10.27 -4.33 -1.71
N HIS A 62 9.03 -4.53 -1.26
CA HIS A 62 8.38 -5.84 -1.31
C HIS A 62 8.14 -6.23 -2.77
N GLY A 63 8.70 -7.37 -3.21
CA GLY A 63 8.68 -7.79 -4.62
C GLY A 63 9.78 -7.15 -5.49
N LEU A 64 10.68 -6.36 -4.92
CA LEU A 64 11.96 -5.97 -5.55
C LEU A 64 13.12 -6.79 -4.97
N ASP A 65 12.83 -7.95 -4.38
CA ASP A 65 13.90 -8.82 -3.91
C ASP A 65 14.67 -9.31 -5.12
N ILE A 66 15.94 -8.93 -5.20
CA ILE A 66 16.84 -9.32 -6.30
C ILE A 66 16.87 -10.86 -6.42
N GLY A 67 16.67 -11.57 -5.31
CA GLY A 67 16.56 -13.04 -5.30
C GLY A 67 15.30 -13.58 -5.97
N GLU A 68 14.16 -12.88 -5.88
CA GLU A 68 12.93 -13.22 -6.61
C GLU A 68 13.09 -12.90 -8.11
N GLU A 69 13.63 -11.73 -8.46
CA GLU A 69 13.91 -11.39 -9.86
C GLU A 69 14.92 -12.35 -10.51
N LEU A 70 15.97 -12.78 -9.79
CA LEU A 70 16.92 -13.77 -10.30
C LEU A 70 16.22 -15.09 -10.62
N LYS A 71 15.33 -15.57 -9.75
CA LYS A 71 14.58 -16.82 -9.97
C LYS A 71 13.62 -16.72 -11.16
N ASP A 72 12.99 -15.57 -11.33
CA ASP A 72 12.08 -15.33 -12.46
C ASP A 72 12.85 -15.25 -13.79
N LEU A 73 14.08 -14.71 -13.77
CA LEU A 73 14.96 -14.69 -14.93
C LEU A 73 15.58 -16.06 -15.21
N GLU A 74 15.98 -16.81 -14.19
CA GLU A 74 16.52 -18.18 -14.30
C GLU A 74 15.47 -19.13 -14.87
N SER A 75 14.24 -19.11 -14.36
CA SER A 75 13.15 -19.94 -14.89
C SER A 75 12.82 -19.64 -16.34
N ARG A 76 12.89 -18.37 -16.75
CA ARG A 76 12.67 -17.94 -18.14
C ARG A 76 13.87 -18.24 -19.06
N ALA A 77 15.08 -18.27 -18.52
CA ALA A 77 16.28 -18.71 -19.21
C ALA A 77 16.27 -20.23 -19.49
N GLU A 78 15.67 -21.02 -18.60
CA GLU A 78 15.45 -22.45 -18.82
C GLU A 78 14.41 -22.74 -19.92
N GLU A 79 13.44 -21.84 -20.13
CA GLU A 79 12.41 -21.98 -21.17
C GLU A 79 12.92 -21.70 -22.60
N SER A 80 13.95 -20.86 -22.80
CA SER A 80 14.46 -20.51 -24.13
C SER A 80 15.98 -20.22 -24.15
N PRO A 81 16.82 -21.28 -24.13
CA PRO A 81 18.28 -21.12 -24.17
C PRO A 81 18.81 -20.55 -25.51
N GLU A 82 18.01 -20.60 -26.58
CA GLU A 82 18.37 -20.12 -27.92
C GLU A 82 18.41 -18.58 -28.01
N GLU A 83 17.51 -17.87 -27.32
CA GLU A 83 17.48 -16.40 -27.31
C GLU A 83 18.71 -15.80 -26.62
N ILE A 84 19.16 -16.39 -25.51
CA ILE A 84 20.35 -15.93 -24.77
C ILE A 84 21.61 -16.12 -25.62
N SER A 85 21.71 -17.26 -26.31
CA SER A 85 22.85 -17.58 -27.18
C SER A 85 22.94 -16.62 -28.37
N SER A 86 21.79 -16.25 -28.96
CA SER A 86 21.68 -15.24 -30.03
C SER A 86 22.13 -13.85 -29.56
N TYR A 87 21.73 -13.45 -28.35
CA TYR A 87 22.08 -12.14 -27.78
C TYR A 87 23.58 -12.04 -27.47
N LEU A 88 24.18 -13.09 -26.88
CA LEU A 88 25.63 -13.15 -26.63
C LEU A 88 26.45 -13.18 -27.91
N ALA A 89 25.93 -13.79 -28.98
CA ALA A 89 26.56 -13.77 -30.29
C ALA A 89 26.54 -12.37 -30.95
N SER A 90 25.52 -11.56 -30.67
CA SER A 90 25.44 -10.16 -31.15
C SER A 90 26.29 -9.16 -30.36
N LEU A 91 26.77 -9.54 -29.18
CA LEU A 91 27.65 -8.72 -28.33
C LEU A 91 29.15 -8.92 -28.66
N LYS A 92 29.47 -9.83 -29.57
CA LYS A 92 30.80 -10.04 -30.15
C LYS A 92 30.94 -9.32 -31.48
#